data_AF-A0A951KGS0-F1
#
_entry.id   AF-A0A951KGS0-F1
#
_cell.length_a   1.000
_cell.length_b   1.000
_cell.length_c   1.000
_cell.angle_alpha   90.00
_cell.angle_beta   90.00
_cell.angle_gamma   90.00
#
_symmetry.space_group_name_H-M   'P 1'
#
loop_
_entity.id
_entity.type
_entity.pdbx_description
1 polymer ?
#
loop_
_entity_poly.entity_id
_entity_poly.type
_entity_poly.pdbx_seq_one_letter_code
_entity_poly.pdbx_strand_id
1 'polypeptide(L)'
;MDERAFYRESQTTKPATLNCPFCKTSNSYELRWLVRRKMDKLPRQADERDRAKFAKAANYMVLLDDKAACKNPRCRRSFEISGMKTTAFLSE
;
A
#
# COMPACT_ATOMS: atom_id res chain seq x y z
N MET A 1 3.53 5.95 23.86
CA MET A 1 4.52 6.07 22.78
C MET A 1 3.76 5.85 21.47
N ASP A 2 3.75 6.83 20.56
CA ASP A 2 3.02 6.74 19.28
C ASP A 2 3.57 5.62 18.40
N GLU A 3 2.75 4.62 18.08
CA GLU A 3 3.11 3.47 17.24
C GLU A 3 3.59 3.88 15.82
N ARG A 4 3.30 5.13 15.40
CA ARG A 4 3.80 5.72 14.16
C ARG A 4 5.30 6.03 14.17
N ALA A 5 5.91 6.19 15.34
CA ALA A 5 7.34 6.52 15.44
C ALA A 5 8.27 5.35 15.10
N PHE A 6 7.74 4.12 14.94
CA PHE A 6 8.54 2.93 14.65
C PHE A 6 8.69 2.61 13.16
N TYR A 7 7.96 3.32 12.29
CA TYR A 7 7.92 3.03 10.86
C TYR A 7 8.37 4.25 10.05
N ARG A 8 9.27 4.00 9.08
CA ARG A 8 9.54 4.96 8.02
C ARG A 8 8.45 4.79 6.96
N GLU A 9 7.54 5.76 6.92
CA GLU A 9 6.52 5.86 5.88
C GLU A 9 7.16 6.47 4.62
N SER A 10 6.92 5.87 3.46
CA SER A 10 7.35 6.38 2.17
C SER A 10 6.28 6.10 1.13
N GLN A 11 6.02 7.04 0.22
CA GLN A 11 5.06 6.81 -0.86
C GLN A 11 5.79 6.33 -2.11
N THR A 12 5.20 5.38 -2.83
CA THR A 12 5.70 4.89 -4.11
C THR A 12 4.54 4.69 -5.07
N THR A 13 4.77 4.85 -6.36
CA THR A 13 3.79 4.51 -7.40
C THR A 13 4.19 3.19 -8.03
N LYS A 14 3.23 2.27 -8.17
CA LYS A 14 3.46 1.00 -8.87
C LYS A 14 2.41 0.81 -9.96
N PRO A 15 2.82 0.44 -11.18
CA PRO A 15 1.89 0.12 -12.24
C PRO A 15 1.14 -1.18 -11.92
N ALA A 16 -0.16 -1.15 -12.13
CA ALA A 16 -1.10 -2.22 -11.86
C ALA A 16 -1.98 -2.44 -13.09
N THR A 17 -2.02 -3.66 -13.61
CA THR A 17 -2.96 -4.00 -14.67
C THR A 17 -4.34 -4.22 -14.07
N LEU A 18 -5.28 -3.32 -14.36
CA LEU A 18 -6.65 -3.42 -13.88
C LEU A 18 -7.61 -3.60 -15.06
N ASN A 19 -8.65 -4.39 -14.85
CA ASN A 19 -9.74 -4.56 -15.79
C ASN A 19 -10.92 -3.67 -15.40
N CYS A 20 -11.37 -2.83 -16.34
CA CYS A 20 -12.54 -1.98 -16.09
C CYS A 20 -13.84 -2.82 -16.14
N PRO A 21 -14.70 -2.82 -15.11
CA PRO A 21 -15.94 -3.60 -15.13
C PRO A 21 -16.96 -3.08 -16.16
N PHE A 22 -16.85 -1.81 -16.57
CA PHE A 22 -17.78 -1.18 -17.51
C PHE A 22 -17.47 -1.49 -18.98
N CYS A 23 -16.21 -1.34 -19.40
CA CYS A 23 -15.81 -1.54 -20.80
C CYS A 23 -14.93 -2.79 -21.02
N LYS A 24 -14.68 -3.57 -19.96
CA LYS A 24 -13.89 -4.82 -19.96
C LYS A 24 -12.48 -4.65 -20.57
N THR A 25 -11.95 -3.44 -20.52
CA THR A 25 -10.63 -3.11 -21.04
C THR A 25 -9.61 -3.26 -19.92
N SER A 26 -8.61 -4.10 -20.15
CA SER A 26 -7.43 -4.22 -19.28
C SER A 26 -6.40 -3.16 -19.66
N ASN A 27 -6.02 -2.33 -18.70
CA ASN A 27 -5.00 -1.29 -18.89
C ASN A 27 -4.09 -1.22 -17.66
N SER A 28 -2.90 -0.64 -17.84
CA SER A 28 -1.98 -0.35 -16.74
C SER A 28 -2.31 1.00 -16.10
N TYR A 29 -2.55 1.00 -14.79
CA TYR A 29 -2.83 2.17 -13.97
C TYR A 29 -1.71 2.35 -12.95
N GLU A 30 -1.22 3.56 -12.78
CA GLU A 30 -0.23 3.87 -11.76
C GLU A 30 -0.96 4.11 -10.45
N LEU A 31 -0.81 3.17 -9.52
CA LEU A 31 -1.43 3.24 -8.21
C LEU A 31 -0.43 3.72 -7.18
N ARG A 32 -0.88 4.53 -6.23
CA ARG A 32 -0.10 5.01 -5.10
C ARG A 32 -0.13 4.01 -3.97
N TRP A 33 1.04 3.71 -3.45
CA TRP A 33 1.28 2.79 -2.35
C TRP A 33 2.00 3.52 -1.22
N LEU A 34 1.54 3.32 0.00
CA LEU A 34 2.23 3.69 1.22
C LEU A 34 3.09 2.52 1.67
N VAL A 35 4.39 2.66 1.54
CA VAL A 35 5.37 1.71 2.05
C VAL A 35 5.67 2.04 3.50
N ARG A 36 5.42 1.10 4.40
CA ARG A 36 5.81 1.15 5.81
C ARG A 36 6.97 0.21 6.03
N ARG A 37 8.16 0.79 6.15
CA ARG A 37 9.38 0.04 6.52
C ARG A 37 9.63 0.16 8.01
N LYS A 38 9.93 -0.96 8.64
CA LYS A 38 10.38 -1.03 10.02
C LYS A 38 11.69 -0.24 10.17
N MET A 39 11.78 0.64 11.16
CA MET A 39 13.04 1.33 11.47
C MET A 39 14.06 0.36 12.07
N ASP A 40 15.35 0.55 11.83
CA ASP A 40 16.42 -0.31 12.38
C ASP A 40 16.54 -0.25 13.91
N LYS A 41 16.16 0.88 14.53
CA LYS A 41 16.39 1.13 15.96
C LYS A 41 15.11 1.55 16.66
N LEU A 42 14.81 0.88 17.76
CA LEU A 42 13.79 1.32 18.70
C LEU A 42 14.24 2.58 19.43
N PRO A 43 13.37 3.60 19.61
CA PRO A 43 13.64 4.71 20.51
C PRO A 43 14.00 4.17 21.91
N ARG A 44 14.97 4.81 22.59
CA ARG A 44 15.55 4.35 23.88
C ARG A 44 14.55 4.18 25.04
N GLN A 45 13.28 4.54 24.85
CA GLN A 45 12.19 4.46 25.84
C GLN A 45 11.10 3.42 25.48
N ALA A 46 11.38 2.50 24.55
CA ALA A 46 10.41 1.49 24.14
C ALA A 46 10.30 0.36 25.18
N ASP A 47 9.07 0.08 25.63
CA ASP A 47 8.76 -0.96 26.61
C ASP A 47 8.97 -2.37 26.03
N GLU A 48 9.00 -3.39 26.89
CA GLU A 48 9.18 -4.80 26.49
C GLU A 48 8.08 -5.28 25.51
N ARG A 49 6.87 -4.74 25.64
CA ARG A 49 5.75 -4.98 24.70
C ARG A 49 6.03 -4.44 23.29
N ASP A 50 6.67 -3.28 23.20
CA ASP A 50 6.99 -2.65 21.92
C ASP A 50 8.13 -3.39 21.22
N ARG A 51 9.09 -3.93 21.98
CA ARG A 51 10.13 -4.82 21.45
C ARG A 51 9.54 -6.10 20.84
N ALA A 52 8.54 -6.69 21.50
CA ALA A 52 7.87 -7.88 20.98
C ALA A 52 7.05 -7.60 19.70
N LYS A 53 6.32 -6.47 19.66
CA LYS A 53 5.61 -6.03 18.44
C LYS A 53 6.58 -5.74 17.30
N PHE A 54 7.69 -5.07 17.60
CA PHE A 54 8.73 -4.76 16.62
C PHE A 54 9.41 -6.02 16.07
N ALA A 55 9.69 -7.02 16.90
CA ALA A 55 10.24 -8.29 16.45
C ALA A 55 9.34 -8.99 15.42
N LYS A 56 8.01 -8.87 15.58
CA LYS A 56 7.02 -9.45 14.66
C LYS A 56 6.63 -8.53 13.49
N ALA A 57 7.04 -7.26 13.53
CA ALA A 57 6.72 -6.31 12.49
C ALA A 57 7.49 -6.65 11.20
N ALA A 58 6.73 -6.86 10.11
CA ALA A 58 7.27 -7.01 8.76
C ALA A 58 7.16 -5.69 8.00
N ASN A 59 7.97 -5.54 6.96
CA ASN A 59 7.81 -4.46 5.99
C ASN A 59 6.53 -4.73 5.16
N TYR A 60 5.67 -3.73 5.00
CA TYR A 60 4.47 -3.88 4.19
C TYR A 60 4.16 -2.60 3.42
N MET A 61 3.40 -2.74 2.34
CA MET A 61 2.87 -1.64 1.56
C MET A 61 1.34 -1.69 1.56
N VAL A 62 0.73 -0.52 1.65
CA VAL A 62 -0.72 -0.32 1.66
C VAL A 62 -1.11 0.47 0.42
N LEU A 63 -2.03 -0.04 -0.37
CA LEU A 63 -2.60 0.68 -1.49
C LEU A 63 -3.42 1.87 -0.96
N LEU A 64 -3.13 3.08 -1.45
CA LEU A 64 -3.83 4.31 -1.07
C LEU A 64 -4.96 4.67 -2.01
N ASP A 65 -4.93 4.16 -3.24
CA ASP A 65 -5.97 4.45 -4.23
C ASP A 65 -7.05 3.37 -4.16
N ASP A 66 -8.30 3.78 -3.87
CA ASP A 66 -9.47 2.89 -3.85
C ASP A 66 -10.21 2.88 -5.20
N LYS A 67 -10.04 3.93 -6.01
CA LYS A 67 -10.75 4.14 -7.28
C LYS A 67 -9.79 4.53 -8.38
N ALA A 68 -10.00 3.97 -9.57
CA ALA A 68 -9.27 4.34 -10.78
C ALA A 68 -10.24 4.83 -11.86
N ALA A 69 -9.86 5.87 -12.60
CA ALA A 69 -10.60 6.33 -13.77
C ALA A 69 -10.16 5.54 -15.01
N CYS A 70 -11.10 4.96 -15.74
CA CYS A 70 -10.77 4.17 -16.93
C CYS A 70 -10.00 5.01 -17.98
N LYS A 71 -8.83 4.50 -18.41
CA LYS A 71 -8.01 5.15 -19.47
C LYS A 71 -8.66 5.11 -20.86
N ASN A 72 -9.71 4.31 -21.06
CA ASN A 72 -10.42 4.28 -22.33
C ASN A 72 -11.26 5.57 -22.50
N PRO A 73 -11.00 6.39 -23.53
CA PRO A 73 -11.69 7.68 -23.73
C PRO A 73 -13.21 7.55 -23.92
N ARG A 74 -13.69 6.38 -24.38
CA ARG A 74 -15.12 6.10 -24.53
C ARG A 74 -15.83 5.78 -23.21
N CYS A 75 -15.09 5.26 -22.24
CA CYS A 75 -15.66 4.88 -20.94
C CYS A 75 -15.51 6.02 -19.94
N ARG A 76 -14.26 6.42 -19.63
CA ARG A 76 -13.89 7.45 -18.62
C ARG A 76 -14.57 7.31 -17.23
N ARG A 77 -15.26 6.21 -16.96
CA ARG A 77 -15.92 5.96 -15.67
C ARG A 77 -14.88 5.62 -14.62
N SER A 78 -15.10 6.12 -13.40
CA SER A 78 -14.39 5.67 -12.21
C SER A 78 -14.92 4.32 -11.78
N PHE A 79 -14.02 3.37 -11.51
CA PHE A 79 -14.35 2.07 -10.96
C PHE A 79 -13.51 1.82 -9.71
N GLU A 80 -14.05 0.99 -8.81
CA GLU A 80 -13.32 0.56 -7.62
C GLU A 80 -12.27 -0.47 -8.00
N ILE A 81 -11.09 -0.36 -7.39
CA ILE A 81 -9.96 -1.26 -7.64
C ILE A 81 -10.28 -2.60 -6.94
N SER A 82 -11.10 -3.41 -7.60
CA SER A 82 -11.53 -4.72 -7.09
C SER A 82 -10.54 -5.80 -7.48
N GLY A 83 -10.25 -6.72 -6.53
CA GLY A 83 -9.35 -7.86 -6.74
C GLY A 83 -7.87 -7.57 -6.50
N MET A 84 -7.49 -6.35 -6.13
CA MET A 84 -6.13 -6.04 -5.69
C MET A 84 -6.03 -6.10 -4.18
N LYS A 85 -4.99 -6.79 -3.66
CA LYS A 85 -4.74 -6.81 -2.22
C LYS A 85 -4.35 -5.40 -1.76
N THR A 86 -5.17 -4.80 -0.91
CA THR A 86 -4.89 -3.47 -0.33
C THR A 86 -3.63 -3.46 0.53
N THR A 87 -3.19 -4.64 0.99
CA THR A 87 -1.95 -4.82 1.73
C THR A 87 -1.07 -5.88 1.07
N ALA A 88 0.19 -5.56 0.83
CA ALA A 88 1.19 -6.50 0.37
C ALA A 88 2.40 -6.47 1.31
N PHE A 89 2.77 -7.63 1.82
CA PHE A 89 3.99 -7.79 2.61
C PHE A 89 5.20 -7.75 1.68
N LEU A 90 6.20 -6.96 2.05
CA LEU A 90 7.51 -6.98 1.43
C LEU A 90 8.29 -8.10 2.12
N SER A 91 8.15 -9.31 1.59
CA SER A 91 9.03 -10.43 1.94
C SER A 91 10.38 -10.18 1.27
N GLU A 92 11.38 -9.83 2.07
CA GLU A 92 12.81 -10.02 1.74
C GLU A 92 13.15 -11.51 1.80
#